data_AF-A0A821L107-F1
#
_entry.id   AF-A0A821L107-F1
#
_cell.length_a   1.000
_cell.length_b   1.000
_cell.length_c   1.000
_cell.angle_alpha   90.00
_cell.angle_beta   90.00
_cell.angle_gamma   90.00
#
_symmetry.space_group_name_H-M   'P 1'
#
loop_
_entity.id
_entity.type
_entity.pdbx_description
1 polymer ?
#
loop_
_entity_poly.entity_id
_entity_poly.type
_entity_poly.pdbx_seq_one_letter_code
_entity_poly.pdbx_strand_id
1 'polypeptide(L)'
;LEPLIICYYTNWSQYRDGSARFYPENVDINLCTHIIDAFTKLDNDHISPYEWNDEKYPDSRHGSRPTDKQHFTNLLIELKRAFRPFKFLLTAAVGAGKSTIDAAYEIRQVCQILDFVNLMSYDLHG
;
A
#
# COMPACT_ATOMS: atom_id res chain seq x y z
N LEU A 1 5.40 -25.01 1.09
CA LEU A 1 4.77 -23.68 1.20
C LEU A 1 4.88 -23.04 -0.17
N GLU A 2 3.77 -22.63 -0.75
CA GLU A 2 3.80 -21.90 -2.03
C GLU A 2 4.32 -20.47 -1.78
N PRO A 3 5.16 -19.92 -2.67
CA PRO A 3 5.71 -18.58 -2.51
C PRO A 3 4.63 -17.51 -2.74
N LEU A 4 4.63 -16.45 -1.94
CA LEU A 4 3.83 -15.25 -2.21
C LEU A 4 4.51 -14.41 -3.29
N ILE A 5 3.81 -14.17 -4.40
CA ILE A 5 4.22 -13.23 -5.45
C ILE A 5 3.20 -12.09 -5.46
N ILE A 6 3.65 -10.91 -5.01
CA ILE A 6 2.82 -9.71 -4.82
C ILE A 6 3.12 -8.72 -5.95
N CYS A 7 2.12 -8.42 -6.76
CA CYS A 7 2.26 -7.54 -7.92
C CYS A 7 1.51 -6.23 -7.70
N TYR A 8 2.21 -5.10 -7.84
CA TYR A 8 1.57 -3.78 -7.84
C TYR A 8 1.14 -3.43 -9.26
N TYR A 9 -0.16 -3.31 -9.48
CA TYR A 9 -0.73 -2.74 -10.69
C TYR A 9 -0.94 -1.24 -10.49
N THR A 10 -0.59 -0.43 -11.48
CA THR A 10 -0.65 1.03 -11.37
C THR A 10 -1.58 1.62 -12.42
N ASN A 11 -2.68 2.24 -11.98
CA ASN A 11 -3.73 2.73 -12.88
C ASN A 11 -3.21 3.77 -13.90
N TRP A 12 -2.26 4.62 -13.52
CA TRP A 12 -1.67 5.64 -14.41
C TRP A 12 -0.83 5.07 -15.57
N SER A 13 -0.51 3.77 -15.57
CA SER A 13 0.17 3.12 -16.68
C SER A 13 -0.67 3.12 -17.98
N GLN A 14 -1.99 3.32 -17.87
CA GLN A 14 -2.91 3.49 -18.99
C GLN A 14 -2.62 4.73 -19.86
N TYR A 15 -1.93 5.74 -19.32
CA TYR A 15 -1.62 6.97 -20.06
C TYR A 15 -0.26 6.94 -20.75
N ARG A 16 0.50 5.85 -20.63
CA ARG A 16 1.76 5.71 -21.34
C ARG A 16 1.53 5.59 -22.85
N ASP A 17 2.55 5.95 -23.62
CA ASP A 17 2.53 5.90 -25.07
C ASP A 17 2.96 4.54 -25.63
N GLY A 18 2.39 4.21 -26.78
CA GLY A 18 2.78 3.03 -27.56
C GLY A 18 2.68 1.72 -26.77
N SER A 19 3.71 0.88 -26.89
CA SER A 19 3.78 -0.44 -26.23
C SER A 19 3.95 -0.38 -24.71
N ALA A 20 4.21 0.80 -24.14
CA ALA A 20 4.33 0.97 -22.70
C ALA A 20 2.97 1.22 -22.01
N ARG A 21 1.91 1.41 -22.80
CA ARG A 21 0.54 1.49 -22.31
C ARG A 21 0.10 0.16 -21.73
N PHE A 22 -0.47 0.20 -20.54
CA PHE A 22 -0.83 -1.01 -19.80
C PHE A 22 -2.19 -0.84 -19.12
N TYR A 23 -3.04 -1.84 -19.26
CA TYR A 23 -4.39 -1.94 -18.72
C TYR A 23 -4.54 -3.21 -17.87
N PRO A 24 -5.62 -3.36 -17.08
CA PRO A 24 -5.84 -4.56 -16.27
C PRO A 24 -5.81 -5.86 -17.10
N GLU A 25 -6.31 -5.81 -18.35
CA GLU A 25 -6.33 -6.95 -19.27
C GLU A 25 -4.93 -7.40 -19.73
N ASN A 26 -3.90 -6.57 -19.52
CA ASN A 26 -2.52 -6.93 -19.83
C ASN A 26 -1.84 -7.68 -18.69
N VAL A 27 -2.47 -7.81 -17.51
CA VAL A 27 -1.92 -8.57 -16.40
C VAL A 27 -2.07 -10.07 -16.67
N ASP A 28 -0.94 -10.78 -16.76
CA ASP A 28 -0.95 -12.24 -16.71
C ASP A 28 -1.19 -12.72 -15.28
N ILE A 29 -2.42 -13.14 -15.02
CA ILE A 29 -2.88 -13.57 -13.70
C ILE A 29 -2.12 -14.80 -13.17
N ASN A 30 -1.42 -15.55 -14.01
CA ASN A 30 -0.66 -16.74 -13.56
C ASN A 30 0.71 -16.37 -12.97
N LEU A 31 1.16 -15.13 -13.14
CA LEU A 31 2.46 -14.68 -12.62
C LEU A 31 2.38 -14.20 -11.18
N CYS A 32 1.17 -13.87 -10.68
CA CYS A 32 0.97 -13.23 -9.38
C CYS A 32 0.04 -14.06 -8.51
N THR A 33 0.39 -14.21 -7.23
CA THR A 33 -0.54 -14.79 -6.24
C THR A 33 -1.52 -13.75 -5.72
N HIS A 34 -1.10 -12.48 -5.69
CA HIS A 34 -1.89 -11.35 -5.21
C HIS A 34 -1.56 -10.13 -6.07
N ILE A 35 -2.60 -9.32 -6.35
CA ILE A 35 -2.48 -8.05 -7.04
C ILE A 35 -2.90 -6.94 -6.07
N ILE A 36 -2.08 -5.89 -5.97
CA ILE A 36 -2.39 -4.65 -5.26
C ILE A 36 -2.69 -3.60 -6.33
N ASP A 37 -3.92 -3.12 -6.36
CA ASP A 37 -4.33 -1.98 -7.20
C ASP A 37 -3.88 -0.67 -6.55
N ALA A 38 -2.91 0.00 -7.17
CA ALA A 38 -2.21 1.15 -6.64
C ALA A 38 -2.61 2.41 -7.44
N PHE A 39 -3.20 3.45 -6.84
CA PHE A 39 -3.56 3.62 -5.42
C PHE A 39 -4.93 4.27 -5.27
N THR A 40 -5.59 4.03 -4.12
CA THR A 40 -6.64 4.91 -3.60
C THR A 40 -6.00 5.99 -2.71
N LYS A 41 -6.66 7.14 -2.54
CA LYS A 41 -6.25 8.23 -1.64
C LYS A 41 -7.12 8.30 -0.39
N LEU A 42 -6.68 9.10 0.58
CA LEU A 42 -7.52 9.52 1.70
C LEU A 42 -7.96 10.97 1.43
N ASP A 43 -9.26 11.24 1.50
CA ASP A 43 -9.84 12.58 1.36
C ASP A 43 -10.92 12.78 2.42
N ASN A 44 -10.81 13.83 3.24
CA ASN A 44 -11.73 14.13 4.34
C ASN A 44 -12.05 12.91 5.22
N ASP A 45 -11.02 12.17 5.65
CA ASP A 45 -11.11 10.93 6.45
C ASP A 45 -11.85 9.75 5.77
N HIS A 46 -12.11 9.85 4.46
CA HIS A 46 -12.69 8.79 3.66
C HIS A 46 -11.69 8.24 2.64
N ILE A 47 -11.75 6.93 2.40
CA ILE A 47 -11.05 6.32 1.26
C ILE A 47 -11.74 6.82 0.01
N SER A 48 -10.99 7.51 -0.82
CA SER A 48 -11.45 8.08 -2.08
C SER A 48 -10.55 7.61 -3.21
N PRO A 49 -11.02 7.62 -4.45
CA PRO A 49 -10.17 7.16 -5.54
C PRO A 49 -9.18 8.26 -6.02
N TYR A 50 -8.11 7.86 -6.71
CA TYR A 50 -6.99 8.75 -7.03
C TYR A 50 -7.23 9.63 -8.27
N GLU A 51 -7.77 9.10 -9.36
CA GLU A 51 -7.95 9.83 -10.62
C GLU A 51 -9.41 10.25 -10.92
N TRP A 52 -9.64 10.96 -12.04
CA TRP A 52 -10.96 11.49 -12.43
C TRP A 52 -11.87 10.42 -13.05
N ASN A 53 -11.29 9.42 -13.72
CA ASN A 53 -11.94 8.16 -14.08
C ASN A 53 -12.07 7.21 -12.88
N ASP A 54 -11.56 7.64 -11.72
CA ASP A 54 -11.89 7.12 -10.41
C ASP A 54 -12.74 8.13 -9.55
N GLU A 55 -13.04 9.34 -10.05
CA GLU A 55 -13.87 10.45 -9.51
C GLU A 55 -13.65 10.86 -8.00
N LYS A 56 -13.09 12.00 -7.52
CA LYS A 56 -12.26 13.17 -7.96
C LYS A 56 -11.65 13.85 -6.69
N TYR A 57 -10.85 14.94 -6.81
CA TYR A 57 -10.33 15.94 -5.83
C TYR A 57 -8.83 15.89 -5.37
N PRO A 58 -8.17 17.05 -5.11
CA PRO A 58 -6.71 17.16 -4.96
C PRO A 58 -6.17 16.95 -3.54
N ASP A 59 -4.99 16.32 -3.46
CA ASP A 59 -4.26 15.93 -2.24
C ASP A 59 -3.35 17.06 -1.70
N SER A 60 -3.19 17.08 -0.37
CA SER A 60 -2.24 17.89 0.39
C SER A 60 -1.31 16.97 1.19
N ARG A 61 -0.05 16.85 0.76
CA ARG A 61 0.98 16.13 1.53
C ARG A 61 1.32 16.92 2.81
N HIS A 62 1.09 16.32 3.97
CA HIS A 62 1.54 16.85 5.27
C HIS A 62 2.75 16.06 5.81
N GLY A 63 3.65 16.76 6.50
CA GLY A 63 4.83 16.15 7.12
C GLY A 63 4.50 15.26 8.33
N SER A 64 5.38 14.31 8.63
CA SER A 64 5.20 13.36 9.73
C SER A 64 5.49 13.98 11.11
N ARG A 65 4.63 13.68 12.08
CA ARG A 65 4.77 14.04 13.51
C ARG A 65 5.35 12.85 14.29
N PRO A 66 6.06 13.09 15.43
CA PRO A 66 6.59 12.01 16.26
C PRO A 66 5.54 11.00 16.75
N THR A 67 4.29 11.43 16.91
CA THR A 67 3.16 10.58 17.34
C THR A 67 2.63 9.67 16.23
N ASP A 68 3.01 9.90 14.98
CA ASP A 68 2.49 9.13 13.85
C ASP A 68 2.91 7.66 13.93
N LYS A 69 4.03 7.36 14.59
CA LYS A 69 4.48 5.98 14.87
C LYS A 69 3.41 5.18 15.63
N GLN A 70 2.91 5.71 16.74
CA GLN A 70 1.88 5.04 17.54
C GLN A 70 0.50 5.10 16.86
N HIS A 71 0.17 6.21 16.20
CA HIS A 71 -1.10 6.32 15.47
C HIS A 71 -1.18 5.33 14.31
N PHE A 72 -0.07 5.08 13.62
CA PHE A 72 0.00 4.05 12.58
C PHE A 72 -0.28 2.67 13.15
N THR A 73 0.36 2.29 14.27
CA THR A 73 0.08 1.01 14.94
C THR A 73 -1.39 0.89 15.35
N ASN A 74 -1.97 1.94 15.94
CA ASN A 74 -3.37 1.96 16.36
C ASN A 74 -4.32 1.82 15.16
N LEU A 75 -4.03 2.50 14.06
CA LEU A 75 -4.78 2.35 12.81
C LEU A 75 -4.78 0.89 12.33
N LEU A 76 -3.62 0.23 12.32
CA LEU A 76 -3.52 -1.17 11.92
C LEU A 76 -4.33 -2.09 12.84
N ILE A 77 -4.33 -1.83 14.15
CA ILE A 77 -5.13 -2.58 15.12
C ILE A 77 -6.62 -2.46 14.80
N GLU A 78 -7.12 -1.24 14.63
CA GLU A 78 -8.54 -1.00 14.35
C GLU A 78 -8.97 -1.55 12.98
N LEU A 79 -8.13 -1.39 11.95
CA LEU A 79 -8.39 -1.99 10.64
C LEU A 79 -8.43 -3.51 10.72
N LYS A 80 -7.46 -4.16 11.39
CA LYS A 80 -7.45 -5.63 11.50
C LYS A 80 -8.65 -6.12 12.31
N ARG A 81 -9.09 -5.39 13.34
CA ARG A 81 -10.32 -5.69 14.10
C ARG A 81 -11.55 -5.61 13.20
N ALA A 82 -11.68 -4.55 12.41
CA ALA A 82 -12.80 -4.38 11.47
C ALA A 82 -12.80 -5.43 10.35
N PHE A 83 -11.62 -5.90 9.91
CA PHE A 83 -11.47 -6.86 8.82
C PHE A 83 -11.74 -8.31 9.24
N ARG A 84 -11.59 -8.64 10.53
CA ARG A 84 -11.74 -10.01 11.06
C ARG A 84 -13.05 -10.71 10.67
N PRO A 85 -14.24 -10.08 10.80
CA PRO A 85 -15.51 -10.73 10.44
C PRO A 85 -15.60 -11.08 8.95
N PHE A 86 -14.92 -10.31 8.10
CA PHE A 86 -14.92 -10.47 6.64
C PHE A 86 -13.75 -11.30 6.12
N LYS A 87 -12.80 -11.67 7.00
CA LYS A 87 -11.56 -12.38 6.64
C LYS A 87 -10.73 -11.63 5.59
N PHE A 88 -10.78 -10.30 5.60
CA PHE A 88 -9.96 -9.50 4.70
C PHE A 88 -8.49 -9.49 5.13
N LEU A 89 -7.61 -9.42 4.13
CA LEU A 89 -6.18 -9.24 4.31
C LEU A 89 -5.88 -7.78 4.68
N LEU A 90 -4.92 -7.58 5.57
CA LEU A 90 -4.33 -6.29 5.88
C LEU A 90 -2.80 -6.40 5.72
N THR A 91 -2.25 -5.56 4.84
CA THR A 91 -0.83 -5.56 4.48
C THR A 91 -0.32 -4.13 4.46
N ALA A 92 1.00 -3.93 4.50
CA ALA A 92 1.59 -2.60 4.36
C ALA A 92 2.89 -2.66 3.55
N ALA A 93 3.11 -1.65 2.70
CA ALA A 93 4.40 -1.35 2.12
C ALA A 93 5.23 -0.52 3.11
N VAL A 94 6.45 -0.96 3.44
CA VAL A 94 7.27 -0.30 4.46
C VAL A 94 8.65 0.04 3.92
N GLY A 95 9.20 1.18 4.35
CA GLY A 95 10.54 1.61 3.94
C GLY A 95 11.63 0.69 4.47
N ALA A 96 12.68 0.45 3.68
CA ALA A 96 13.80 -0.41 4.04
C ALA A 96 14.93 0.30 4.80
N GLY A 97 14.95 1.63 4.83
CA GLY A 97 15.97 2.41 5.51
C GLY A 97 15.90 2.25 7.03
N LYS A 98 17.03 1.95 7.68
CA LYS A 98 17.08 1.77 9.15
C LYS A 98 16.51 2.96 9.92
N SER A 99 16.88 4.19 9.55
CA SER A 99 16.37 5.40 10.19
C SER A 99 14.84 5.52 10.05
N THR A 100 14.30 5.22 8.86
CA THR A 100 12.85 5.15 8.62
C THR A 100 12.20 4.10 9.49
N ILE A 101 12.77 2.88 9.55
CA ILE A 101 12.22 1.78 10.34
C ILE A 101 12.14 2.17 11.82
N ASP A 102 13.24 2.70 12.37
CA ASP A 102 13.33 3.09 13.78
C ASP A 102 12.36 4.23 14.12
N ALA A 103 12.17 5.19 13.20
CA ALA A 103 11.32 6.36 13.42
C ALA A 103 9.83 6.10 13.17
N ALA A 104 9.47 5.28 12.18
CA ALA A 104 8.11 5.18 11.67
C ALA A 104 7.33 3.96 12.18
N TYR A 105 7.99 2.88 12.60
CA TYR A 105 7.30 1.60 12.83
C TYR A 105 7.57 0.98 14.19
N GLU A 106 6.52 0.50 14.86
CA GLU A 106 6.64 -0.44 15.98
C GLU A 106 6.74 -1.87 15.43
N ILE A 107 7.88 -2.19 14.78
CA ILE A 107 8.02 -3.35 13.90
C ILE A 107 7.53 -4.67 14.49
N ARG A 108 7.76 -4.91 15.79
CA ARG A 108 7.30 -6.13 16.46
C ARG A 108 5.78 -6.24 16.51
N GLN A 109 5.09 -5.14 16.80
CA GLN A 109 3.62 -5.10 16.86
C GLN A 109 3.03 -5.13 15.45
N VAL A 110 3.59 -4.34 14.54
CA VAL A 110 3.17 -4.27 13.13
C VAL A 110 3.19 -5.66 12.49
N CYS A 111 4.29 -6.42 12.66
CA CYS A 111 4.41 -7.77 12.10
C CYS A 111 3.46 -8.81 12.73
N GLN A 112 2.86 -8.54 13.89
CA GLN A 112 1.85 -9.42 14.50
C GLN A 112 0.43 -9.10 14.02
N ILE A 113 0.22 -7.91 13.45
CA ILE A 113 -1.10 -7.43 13.02
C ILE A 113 -1.33 -7.73 11.53
N LEU A 114 -0.30 -7.50 10.70
CA LEU A 114 -0.36 -7.65 9.25
C LEU A 114 -0.26 -9.11 8.82
N ASP A 115 -0.94 -9.47 7.73
CA ASP A 115 -0.85 -10.81 7.14
C ASP A 115 0.50 -11.02 6.44
N PHE A 116 1.03 -9.97 5.80
CA PHE A 116 2.41 -9.89 5.34
C PHE A 116 2.85 -8.42 5.15
N VAL A 117 4.16 -8.22 5.04
CA VAL A 117 4.81 -6.90 4.92
C VAL A 117 5.56 -6.83 3.58
N ASN A 118 5.23 -5.84 2.76
CA ASN A 118 5.93 -5.57 1.51
C ASN A 118 7.09 -4.60 1.79
N LEU A 119 8.30 -5.12 1.99
CA LEU A 119 9.49 -4.29 2.20
C LEU A 119 9.89 -3.62 0.88
N MET A 120 9.89 -2.29 0.84
CA MET A 120 10.31 -1.50 -0.32
C MET A 120 11.84 -1.45 -0.39
N SER A 121 12.46 -2.58 -0.78
CA SER A 121 13.91 -2.76 -0.88
C SER A 121 14.47 -2.27 -2.22
N TYR A 122 14.09 -1.06 -2.61
CA TYR A 122 14.52 -0.34 -3.80
C TYR A 122 14.69 1.15 -3.45
N ASP A 123 15.12 1.99 -4.40
CA ASP A 123 15.41 3.42 -4.21
C ASP A 123 16.42 3.72 -3.08
N LEU A 124 17.36 2.79 -2.85
CA LEU A 124 18.40 2.95 -1.83
C LEU A 124 19.51 3.93 -2.25
N HIS A 125 19.63 4.14 -3.56
CA HIS A 125 20.58 5.04 -4.20
C HIS A 125 19.89 5.73 -5.39
N GLY A 126 20.35 6.92 -5.77
CA GLY A 126 19.83 7.71 -6.88
C GLY A 126 20.75 8.87 -7.21
#